data_AF-A0A346PS55-F1
#
_entry.id   AF-A0A346PS55-F1
#
_cell.length_a   1.000
_cell.length_b   1.000
_cell.length_c   1.000
_cell.angle_alpha   90.00
_cell.angle_beta   90.00
_cell.angle_gamma   90.00
#
_symmetry.space_group_name_H-M   'P 1'
#
loop_
_entity.id
_entity.type
_entity.pdbx_description
1 polymer ?
#
loop_
_entity_poly.entity_id
_entity_poly.type
_entity_poly.pdbx_seq_one_letter_code
_entity_poly.pdbx_strand_id
1 'polypeptide(L)'
;MLDGKQISKKLIGSEDERAVSPVIGVILMVAITVILAAVIAAFVLDLGGSVGEEPQAGVDVENTEEDNYSVSVTSMGNSDGIAVVNSSGGVVDVVGDDGDIDIDNKAHIQSTGGEVTVTTDPNTDHDSANNVVAYIGSDVGEDSSTLEEADATATVSSID
;
A
#
# COMPACT_ATOMS: atom_id res chain seq x y z
N MET A 1 57.53 -53.05 -4.09
CA MET A 1 56.32 -53.00 -3.24
C MET A 1 55.97 -51.54 -3.05
N LEU A 2 54.76 -51.13 -3.39
CA LEU A 2 54.34 -49.72 -3.31
C LEU A 2 54.06 -49.39 -1.84
N ASP A 3 54.77 -48.42 -1.28
CA ASP A 3 54.69 -48.06 0.14
C ASP A 3 53.40 -47.29 0.43
N GLY A 4 52.45 -47.94 1.11
CA GLY A 4 51.12 -47.42 1.42
C GLY A 4 51.14 -46.11 2.21
N LYS A 5 52.22 -45.84 2.96
CA LYS A 5 52.39 -44.60 3.72
C LYS A 5 52.53 -43.38 2.81
N GLN A 6 53.23 -43.51 1.68
CA GLN A 6 53.41 -42.42 0.73
C GLN A 6 52.12 -42.10 -0.04
N ILE A 7 51.30 -43.11 -0.30
CA ILE A 7 50.02 -42.96 -1.00
C ILE A 7 49.02 -42.21 -0.12
N SER A 8 48.97 -42.51 1.19
CA SER A 8 48.08 -41.82 2.15
C SER A 8 48.37 -40.33 2.28
N LYS A 9 49.65 -39.94 2.29
CA LYS A 9 50.08 -38.54 2.41
C LYS A 9 49.74 -37.71 1.15
N LYS A 10 49.70 -38.37 -0.01
CA LYS A 10 49.35 -37.75 -1.30
C LYS A 10 47.83 -37.55 -1.47
N LEU A 11 47.00 -38.33 -0.79
CA LEU A 11 45.54 -38.25 -0.88
C LEU A 11 44.92 -37.26 0.10
N ILE A 12 45.55 -37.02 1.25
CA ILE A 12 44.98 -36.23 2.35
C ILE A 12 45.58 -34.82 2.49
N GLY A 13 46.62 -34.50 1.68
CA GLY A 13 47.37 -33.26 1.80
C GLY A 13 48.28 -33.24 3.04
N SER A 14 49.33 -32.44 2.99
CA SER A 14 50.13 -32.13 4.18
C SER A 14 49.27 -31.37 5.23
N GLU A 15 49.68 -31.36 6.49
CA GLU A 15 48.92 -30.65 7.55
C GLU A 15 48.75 -29.15 7.25
N ASP A 16 49.67 -28.60 6.46
CA ASP A 16 49.69 -27.22 5.96
C ASP A 16 48.76 -27.00 4.73
N GLU A 17 48.33 -28.07 4.04
CA GLU A 17 47.42 -28.02 2.87
C GLU A 17 45.95 -28.23 3.24
N ARG A 18 45.63 -28.47 4.52
CA ARG A 18 44.23 -28.53 4.97
C ARG A 18 43.66 -27.11 4.91
N ALA A 19 42.83 -26.86 3.89
CA ALA A 19 42.27 -25.54 3.57
C ALA A 19 41.59 -24.81 4.75
N VAL A 20 41.12 -25.54 5.77
CA VAL A 20 40.59 -24.96 7.02
C VAL A 20 40.72 -26.01 8.14
N SER A 21 40.99 -25.58 9.38
CA SER A 21 40.94 -26.51 10.53
C SER A 21 39.48 -26.96 10.79
N PRO A 22 39.23 -28.16 11.35
CA PRO A 22 37.88 -28.66 11.59
C PRO A 22 36.99 -27.71 12.40
N VAL A 23 37.57 -27.04 13.40
CA VAL A 23 36.85 -26.09 14.24
C VAL A 23 36.54 -24.80 13.49
N ILE A 24 37.49 -24.28 12.73
CA ILE A 24 37.30 -23.05 11.95
C ILE A 24 36.31 -23.31 10.81
N GLY A 25 36.34 -24.50 10.19
CA GLY A 25 35.39 -24.87 9.13
C GLY A 25 33.94 -24.87 9.62
N VAL A 26 33.69 -25.39 10.82
CA VAL A 26 32.35 -25.36 11.43
C VAL A 26 31.92 -23.91 11.71
N ILE A 27 32.80 -23.09 12.29
CA ILE A 27 32.47 -21.69 12.58
C ILE A 27 32.15 -20.93 11.29
N LEU A 28 32.93 -21.10 10.23
CA LEU A 28 32.72 -20.42 8.95
C LEU A 28 31.42 -20.87 8.25
N MET A 29 31.12 -22.18 8.28
CA MET A 29 29.90 -22.71 7.68
C MET A 29 28.65 -22.19 8.41
N VAL A 30 28.67 -22.19 9.75
CA VAL A 30 27.56 -21.67 10.55
C VAL A 30 27.44 -20.16 10.38
N ALA A 31 28.54 -19.41 10.39
CA ALA A 31 28.50 -17.95 10.26
C ALA A 31 27.85 -17.51 8.95
N ILE A 32 28.26 -18.08 7.81
CA ILE A 32 27.72 -17.68 6.49
C ILE A 32 26.24 -18.05 6.37
N THR A 33 25.86 -19.25 6.81
CA THR A 33 24.46 -19.70 6.74
C THR A 33 23.53 -18.84 7.62
N VAL A 34 23.98 -18.44 8.81
CA VAL A 34 23.24 -17.53 9.69
C VAL A 34 23.08 -16.15 9.05
N ILE A 35 24.14 -15.60 8.44
CA ILE A 35 24.08 -14.31 7.75
C ILE A 35 23.09 -14.38 6.58
N LEU A 36 23.21 -15.40 5.72
CA LEU A 36 22.33 -15.55 4.55
C LEU A 36 20.87 -15.73 4.97
N ALA A 37 20.61 -16.54 6.00
CA ALA A 37 19.25 -16.73 6.51
C ALA A 37 18.66 -15.42 7.06
N ALA A 38 19.43 -14.66 7.83
CA ALA A 38 18.98 -13.38 8.38
C ALA A 38 18.67 -12.35 7.27
N VAL A 39 19.54 -12.27 6.26
CA VAL A 39 19.37 -11.35 5.12
C VAL A 39 18.13 -11.70 4.31
N ILE A 40 17.92 -12.97 3.98
CA ILE A 40 16.73 -13.41 3.24
C ILE A 40 15.46 -13.18 4.08
N ALA A 41 15.49 -13.44 5.38
CA ALA A 41 14.35 -13.18 6.26
C ALA A 41 13.98 -11.69 6.27
N ALA A 42 14.97 -10.78 6.30
CA ALA A 42 14.74 -9.35 6.17
C ALA A 42 14.11 -8.99 4.81
N PHE A 43 14.64 -9.51 3.70
CA PHE A 43 14.07 -9.27 2.37
C PHE A 43 12.65 -9.83 2.20
N VAL A 44 12.36 -11.00 2.76
CA VAL A 44 11.01 -11.61 2.68
C VAL A 44 10.01 -10.84 3.54
N LEU A 45 10.42 -10.40 4.73
CA LEU A 45 9.57 -9.58 5.59
C LEU A 45 9.29 -8.21 4.98
N ASP A 46 10.30 -7.59 4.36
CA ASP A 46 10.17 -6.31 3.66
C ASP A 46 9.27 -6.43 2.41
N LEU A 47 9.35 -7.55 1.68
CA LEU A 47 8.42 -7.84 0.58
C LEU A 47 6.99 -8.02 1.09
N GLY A 48 6.81 -8.65 2.24
CA GLY A 48 5.49 -8.89 2.84
C GLY A 48 4.76 -7.61 3.24
N GLY A 49 5.48 -6.54 3.58
CA GLY A 49 4.87 -5.23 3.89
C GLY A 49 4.35 -4.47 2.66
N SER A 50 4.80 -4.85 1.45
CA SER A 50 4.41 -4.18 0.19
C SER A 50 3.34 -4.94 -0.60
N VAL A 51 2.93 -6.13 -0.15
CA VAL A 51 1.82 -6.88 -0.74
C VAL A 51 0.56 -6.63 0.10
N GLY A 52 0.24 -5.36 0.33
CA GLY A 52 -1.10 -4.96 0.74
C GLY A 52 -2.04 -5.08 -0.46
N GLU A 53 -3.27 -5.54 -0.24
CA GLU A 53 -4.30 -5.47 -1.29
C GLU A 53 -4.60 -3.99 -1.56
N GLU A 54 -4.30 -3.51 -2.77
CA GLU A 54 -4.71 -2.16 -3.18
C GLU A 54 -6.25 -2.13 -3.23
N PRO A 55 -6.89 -1.10 -2.65
CA PRO A 55 -8.35 -0.97 -2.74
C PRO A 55 -8.78 -0.87 -4.19
N GLN A 56 -9.80 -1.63 -4.57
CA GLN A 56 -10.46 -1.55 -5.86
C GLN A 56 -11.93 -1.26 -5.65
N ALA A 57 -12.45 -0.24 -6.32
CA ALA A 57 -13.87 0.08 -6.35
C ALA A 57 -14.27 0.60 -7.74
N GLY A 58 -15.49 0.27 -8.16
CA GLY A 58 -16.12 0.83 -9.35
C GLY A 58 -16.94 2.06 -8.95
N VAL A 59 -16.69 3.17 -9.63
CA VAL A 59 -17.37 4.45 -9.40
C VAL A 59 -17.78 5.02 -10.75
N ASP A 60 -18.99 5.56 -10.81
CA ASP A 60 -19.43 6.41 -11.91
C ASP A 60 -19.43 7.87 -11.44
N VAL A 61 -18.81 8.73 -12.23
CA VAL A 61 -18.74 10.18 -11.99
C VAL A 61 -19.49 10.88 -13.11
N GLU A 62 -20.51 11.64 -12.76
CA GLU A 62 -21.36 12.37 -13.69
C GLU A 62 -21.29 13.87 -13.41
N ASN A 63 -21.05 14.68 -14.45
CA ASN A 63 -21.12 16.13 -14.32
C ASN A 63 -22.59 16.56 -14.18
N THR A 64 -22.87 17.27 -13.10
CA THR A 64 -24.12 17.96 -12.82
C THR A 64 -23.95 19.44 -13.21
N GLU A 65 -25.05 20.14 -13.45
CA GLU A 65 -25.02 21.56 -13.80
C GLU A 65 -24.25 22.39 -12.74
N GLU A 66 -23.64 23.50 -13.16
CA GLU A 66 -22.94 24.47 -12.28
C GLU A 66 -21.69 23.93 -11.56
N ASP A 67 -20.77 23.29 -12.30
CA ASP A 67 -19.47 22.81 -11.78
C ASP A 67 -19.59 21.81 -10.61
N ASN A 68 -20.73 21.14 -10.51
CA ASN A 68 -20.99 20.07 -9.55
C ASN A 68 -20.84 18.71 -10.22
N TYR A 69 -20.42 17.71 -9.45
CA TYR A 69 -20.23 16.34 -9.91
C TYR A 69 -20.92 15.39 -8.96
N SER A 70 -21.72 14.49 -9.49
CA SER A 70 -22.29 13.39 -8.75
C SER A 70 -21.38 12.17 -8.85
N VAL A 71 -20.99 11.64 -7.70
CA VAL A 71 -20.11 10.47 -7.57
C VAL A 71 -20.93 9.34 -6.98
N SER A 72 -21.13 8.27 -7.75
CA SER A 72 -21.92 7.10 -7.34
C SER A 72 -21.10 5.81 -7.35
N VAL A 73 -21.33 4.96 -6.36
CA VAL A 73 -20.55 3.72 -6.20
C VAL A 73 -21.26 2.56 -6.88
N THR A 74 -20.67 2.01 -7.94
CA THR A 74 -21.22 0.84 -8.65
C THR A 74 -20.81 -0.50 -8.03
N SER A 75 -19.61 -0.57 -7.48
CA SER A 75 -19.07 -1.78 -6.85
C SER A 75 -18.00 -1.43 -5.83
N MET A 76 -18.05 -2.01 -4.64
CA MET A 76 -17.03 -1.73 -3.61
C MET A 76 -15.78 -2.62 -3.74
N GLY A 77 -15.80 -3.66 -4.57
CA GLY A 77 -14.66 -4.57 -4.76
C GLY A 77 -14.10 -5.11 -3.43
N ASN A 78 -12.87 -4.74 -3.10
CA ASN A 78 -12.18 -5.04 -1.84
C ASN A 78 -11.90 -3.80 -0.98
N SER A 79 -12.52 -2.66 -1.30
CA SER A 79 -12.46 -1.44 -0.48
C SER A 79 -13.48 -1.47 0.66
N ASP A 80 -13.19 -0.76 1.75
CA ASP A 80 -14.16 -0.51 2.82
C ASP A 80 -15.01 0.73 2.51
N GLY A 81 -14.48 1.63 1.68
CA GLY A 81 -15.15 2.86 1.30
C GLY A 81 -14.44 3.64 0.22
N ILE A 82 -15.10 4.69 -0.25
CA ILE A 82 -14.58 5.63 -1.24
C ILE A 82 -14.76 7.05 -0.73
N ALA A 83 -13.74 7.89 -0.85
CA ALA A 83 -13.81 9.31 -0.55
C ALA A 83 -13.40 10.14 -1.76
N VAL A 84 -13.98 11.33 -1.89
CA VAL A 84 -13.58 12.32 -2.89
C VAL A 84 -12.59 13.28 -2.24
N VAL A 85 -11.45 13.48 -2.90
CA VAL A 85 -10.35 14.28 -2.38
C VAL A 85 -9.97 15.43 -3.31
N ASN A 86 -9.44 16.49 -2.71
CA ASN A 86 -8.82 17.61 -3.41
C ASN A 86 -7.40 17.24 -3.90
N SER A 87 -6.75 18.15 -4.64
CA SER A 87 -5.38 17.94 -5.14
C SER A 87 -4.31 17.81 -4.05
N SER A 88 -4.62 18.20 -2.80
CA SER A 88 -3.74 18.08 -1.64
C SER A 88 -3.96 16.78 -0.84
N GLY A 89 -4.96 15.97 -1.21
CA GLY A 89 -5.32 14.73 -0.53
C GLY A 89 -6.29 14.88 0.65
N GLY A 90 -6.83 16.07 0.89
CA GLY A 90 -7.90 16.30 1.87
C GLY A 90 -9.26 15.88 1.30
N VAL A 91 -10.11 15.29 2.14
CA VAL A 91 -11.47 14.90 1.74
C VAL A 91 -12.34 16.14 1.66
N VAL A 92 -13.03 16.30 0.54
CA VAL A 92 -13.87 17.48 0.27
C VAL A 92 -15.21 17.41 0.98
N ASP A 93 -15.84 18.56 1.10
CA ASP A 93 -17.19 18.72 1.64
C ASP A 93 -18.25 18.28 0.61
N VAL A 94 -19.42 17.88 1.09
CA VAL A 94 -20.57 17.51 0.23
C VAL A 94 -21.33 18.76 -0.21
N VAL A 95 -21.90 18.75 -1.41
CA VAL A 95 -22.90 19.73 -1.84
C VAL A 95 -24.29 19.21 -1.48
N GLY A 96 -25.03 19.96 -0.68
CA GLY A 96 -26.40 19.62 -0.30
C GLY A 96 -27.42 19.86 -1.42
N ASP A 97 -28.65 19.37 -1.23
CA ASP A 97 -29.77 19.52 -2.19
C ASP A 97 -30.12 20.99 -2.47
N ASP A 98 -29.84 21.87 -1.50
CA ASP A 98 -30.07 23.31 -1.61
C ASP A 98 -28.99 24.03 -2.45
N GLY A 99 -27.96 23.31 -2.91
CA GLY A 99 -26.80 23.83 -3.64
C GLY A 99 -25.72 24.45 -2.75
N ASP A 100 -25.95 24.50 -1.44
CA ASP A 100 -24.97 24.94 -0.45
C ASP A 100 -24.00 23.81 -0.07
N ILE A 101 -22.77 24.18 0.30
CA ILE A 101 -21.74 23.24 0.75
C ILE A 101 -21.97 22.87 2.22
N ASP A 102 -22.11 21.58 2.49
CA ASP A 102 -22.28 21.00 3.82
C ASP A 102 -20.91 20.67 4.43
N ILE A 103 -20.43 21.57 5.29
CA ILE A 103 -19.13 21.45 5.97
C ILE A 103 -19.08 20.39 7.06
N ASP A 104 -20.26 19.98 7.55
CA ASP A 104 -20.37 18.98 8.61
C ASP A 104 -20.32 17.57 8.01
N ASN A 105 -20.48 17.45 6.68
CA ASN A 105 -20.53 16.17 5.98
C ASN A 105 -19.41 16.06 4.93
N LYS A 106 -18.62 15.00 5.05
CA LYS A 106 -17.50 14.72 4.13
C LYS A 106 -17.94 13.84 2.98
N ALA A 107 -17.35 14.07 1.81
CA ALA A 107 -17.69 13.36 0.58
C ALA A 107 -17.14 11.92 0.59
N HIS A 108 -17.80 11.06 1.34
CA HIS A 108 -17.41 9.69 1.56
C HIS A 108 -18.62 8.73 1.50
N ILE A 109 -18.43 7.56 0.89
CA ILE A 109 -19.45 6.52 0.67
C ILE A 109 -18.90 5.13 1.06
N GLN A 110 -19.62 4.39 1.92
CA GLN A 110 -19.29 3.02 2.38
C GLN A 110 -20.19 1.94 1.82
N SER A 111 -21.21 2.31 1.05
CA SER A 111 -22.18 1.37 0.52
C SER A 111 -22.28 1.50 -0.99
N THR A 112 -22.36 0.35 -1.66
CA THR A 112 -22.74 0.30 -3.08
C THR A 112 -24.10 0.96 -3.30
N GLY A 113 -24.22 1.73 -4.37
CA GLY A 113 -25.43 2.51 -4.69
C GLY A 113 -25.57 3.81 -3.89
N GLY A 114 -24.62 4.12 -3.00
CA GLY A 114 -24.52 5.46 -2.42
C GLY A 114 -24.04 6.45 -3.47
N GLU A 115 -24.46 7.71 -3.29
CA GLU A 115 -24.17 8.82 -4.17
C GLU A 115 -23.86 10.05 -3.32
N VAL A 116 -22.92 10.86 -3.78
CA VAL A 116 -22.56 12.13 -3.16
C VAL A 116 -22.29 13.17 -4.24
N THR A 117 -22.77 14.39 -4.02
CA THR A 117 -22.49 15.52 -4.91
C THR A 117 -21.35 16.33 -4.33
N VAL A 118 -20.41 16.71 -5.18
CA VAL A 118 -19.24 17.52 -4.83
C VAL A 118 -19.06 18.65 -5.84
N THR A 119 -18.42 19.74 -5.46
CA THR A 119 -18.12 20.85 -6.38
C THR A 119 -16.67 20.83 -6.84
N THR A 120 -16.42 21.20 -8.08
CA THR A 120 -15.07 21.48 -8.60
C THR A 120 -14.82 22.98 -8.78
N ASP A 121 -15.77 23.85 -8.42
CA ASP A 121 -15.63 25.30 -8.60
C ASP A 121 -14.52 25.86 -7.69
N PRO A 122 -13.41 26.37 -8.26
CA PRO A 122 -12.30 26.94 -7.49
C PRO A 122 -12.63 28.31 -6.91
N ASN A 123 -13.79 28.90 -7.23
CA ASN A 123 -14.24 30.18 -6.70
C ASN A 123 -15.08 30.04 -5.42
N THR A 124 -15.39 28.81 -5.02
CA THR A 124 -15.99 28.56 -3.70
C THR A 124 -14.93 28.77 -2.61
N ASP A 125 -15.34 29.20 -1.43
CA ASP A 125 -14.44 29.31 -0.26
C ASP A 125 -14.05 27.92 0.32
N HIS A 126 -14.36 26.84 -0.41
CA HIS A 126 -14.26 25.44 0.00
C HIS A 126 -13.35 24.63 -0.94
N ASP A 127 -12.97 23.43 -0.50
CA ASP A 127 -12.06 22.58 -1.24
C ASP A 127 -12.71 22.00 -2.50
N SER A 128 -12.10 22.26 -3.66
CA SER A 128 -12.54 21.71 -4.94
C SER A 128 -12.19 20.22 -5.06
N ALA A 129 -13.17 19.43 -5.49
CA ALA A 129 -13.00 18.01 -5.79
C ALA A 129 -12.03 17.80 -6.96
N ASN A 130 -11.23 16.74 -6.89
CA ASN A 130 -10.27 16.42 -7.94
C ASN A 130 -10.19 14.92 -8.24
N ASN A 131 -10.08 14.08 -7.22
CA ASN A 131 -9.95 12.63 -7.41
C ASN A 131 -10.92 11.88 -6.52
N VAL A 132 -11.32 10.70 -7.00
CA VAL A 132 -12.06 9.72 -6.22
C VAL A 132 -11.10 8.61 -5.80
N VAL A 133 -11.00 8.38 -4.49
CA VAL A 133 -10.04 7.47 -3.87
C VAL A 133 -10.80 6.40 -3.09
N ALA A 134 -10.52 5.13 -3.39
CA ALA A 134 -10.97 4.01 -2.60
C ALA A 134 -9.96 3.73 -1.47
N TYR A 135 -10.44 3.28 -0.31
CA TYR A 135 -9.60 2.97 0.85
C TYR A 135 -10.00 1.68 1.56
N ILE A 136 -9.07 1.14 2.36
CA ILE A 136 -9.24 0.01 3.27
C ILE A 136 -8.82 0.47 4.67
N GLY A 137 -9.56 0.04 5.70
CA GLY A 137 -9.24 0.33 7.09
C GLY A 137 -10.14 1.39 7.71
N SER A 138 -9.60 2.12 8.68
CA SER A 138 -10.38 3.09 9.45
C SER A 138 -10.92 4.24 8.60
N ASP A 139 -12.14 4.57 8.95
CA ASP A 139 -13.11 5.34 8.18
C ASP A 139 -12.77 6.83 8.03
N VAL A 140 -13.20 7.43 6.91
CA VAL A 140 -13.32 8.88 6.77
C VAL A 140 -14.62 9.29 7.44
N GLY A 141 -14.59 9.43 8.77
CA GLY A 141 -15.74 9.87 9.56
C GLY A 141 -15.91 11.39 9.62
N GLU A 142 -17.01 11.84 10.23
CA GLU A 142 -17.33 13.27 10.48
C GLU A 142 -16.17 14.06 11.15
N ASP A 143 -15.32 13.38 11.93
CA ASP A 143 -14.18 13.98 12.63
C ASP A 143 -12.85 13.90 11.86
N SER A 144 -12.77 13.17 10.74
CA SER A 144 -11.55 12.98 9.96
C SER A 144 -11.69 13.57 8.55
N SER A 145 -10.95 14.64 8.29
CA SER A 145 -10.91 15.30 6.98
C SER A 145 -9.83 14.72 6.05
N THR A 146 -9.15 13.64 6.45
CA THR A 146 -8.03 13.06 5.68
C THR A 146 -8.07 11.55 5.67
N LEU A 147 -7.42 10.98 4.66
CA LEU A 147 -7.21 9.53 4.51
C LEU A 147 -5.89 9.05 5.14
N GLU A 148 -5.29 9.84 6.05
CA GLU A 148 -3.98 9.50 6.64
C GLU A 148 -4.04 8.27 7.57
N GLU A 149 -5.22 7.98 8.11
CA GLU A 149 -5.46 6.82 9.00
C GLU A 149 -5.91 5.56 8.24
N ALA A 150 -6.00 5.62 6.90
CA ALA A 150 -6.33 4.46 6.08
C ALA A 150 -5.12 3.51 5.97
N ASP A 151 -5.40 2.21 6.00
CA ASP A 151 -4.35 1.18 5.86
C ASP A 151 -3.83 1.13 4.41
N ALA A 152 -4.70 1.40 3.44
CA ALA A 152 -4.36 1.50 2.02
C ALA A 152 -5.33 2.44 1.28
N THR A 153 -4.84 3.14 0.26
CA THR A 153 -5.62 4.04 -0.60
C THR A 153 -5.25 3.87 -2.06
N ALA A 154 -6.21 3.99 -2.97
CA ALA A 154 -5.97 3.95 -4.42
C ALA A 154 -6.94 4.87 -5.16
N THR A 155 -6.43 5.66 -6.09
CA THR A 155 -7.28 6.50 -6.96
C THR A 155 -8.02 5.62 -7.97
N VAL A 156 -9.36 5.67 -7.94
CA VAL A 156 -10.24 4.86 -8.80
C VAL A 156 -10.85 5.67 -9.94
N SER A 157 -10.99 6.99 -9.76
CA SER A 157 -11.44 7.90 -10.82
C SER A 157 -10.86 9.30 -10.59
N SER A 158 -10.79 10.09 -11.65
CA SER A 158 -10.46 11.52 -11.59
C SER A 158 -11.67 12.32 -12.04
N ILE A 159 -11.86 13.47 -11.40
CA ILE A 159 -12.91 14.45 -11.69
C ILE A 159 -12.23 15.60 -12.43
N ASP A 160 -12.48 15.70 -13.73
CA ASP A 160 -12.00 16.75 -14.63
C ASP A 160 -13.14 17.67 -15.06
#